data_AF-A0A1B6VGL2-F1
#
_entry.id   AF-A0A1B6VGL2-F1
#
_cell.length_a   1.000
_cell.length_b   1.000
_cell.length_c   1.000
_cell.angle_alpha   90.00
_cell.angle_beta   90.00
_cell.angle_gamma   90.00
#
_symmetry.space_group_name_H-M   'P 1'
#
loop_
_entity.id
_entity.type
_entity.pdbx_description
1 polymer ?
#
loop_
_entity_poly.entity_id
_entity_poly.type
_entity_poly.pdbx_seq_one_letter_code
_entity_poly.pdbx_strand_id
1 'polypeptide(L)'
;MELTKSYPTDTAIKVIAERLGRSPQAVANKAKRLGLRRPLTLKRQRAAQARKNVDIVNDRHNSPASAIPGVFPKTASGRAIWNTQSLHLLADLWKRLYSPAFIAEYFGLKYNTVCMAAKRAGLPNRAGFTLLRTSPTENPFAVAENATLASQMIARTCGITNTVFFQHPKDRRQQHYSYLGSRLVERRASGCFH
;
A
#
# COMPACT_ATOMS: atom_id res chain seq x y z
N MET A 1 26.59 38.79 -2.65
CA MET A 1 26.30 37.34 -2.68
C MET A 1 26.52 36.75 -1.28
N GLU A 2 25.61 36.98 -0.33
CA GLU A 2 25.80 36.55 1.07
C GLU A 2 24.75 35.54 1.55
N LEU A 3 23.60 35.47 0.87
CA LEU A 3 22.49 34.58 1.23
C LEU A 3 22.87 33.08 1.16
N THR A 4 23.73 32.70 0.24
CA THR A 4 24.17 31.30 0.05
C THR A 4 25.04 30.79 1.20
N LYS A 5 25.73 31.69 1.92
CA LYS A 5 26.61 31.35 3.06
C LYS A 5 25.88 31.33 4.39
N SER A 6 24.85 32.18 4.58
CA SER A 6 24.13 32.33 5.85
C SER A 6 22.89 31.44 6.00
N TYR A 7 22.25 31.05 4.89
CA TYR A 7 21.02 30.24 4.90
C TYR A 7 21.17 28.79 5.42
N PRO A 8 22.34 28.12 5.33
CA PRO A 8 22.55 26.79 5.90
C PRO A 8 22.74 26.78 7.43
N THR A 9 23.25 27.87 8.00
CA THR A 9 23.80 27.92 9.37
C THR A 9 22.88 28.64 10.35
N ASP A 10 22.22 29.72 9.91
CA ASP A 10 21.30 30.51 10.74
C ASP A 10 19.85 30.08 10.51
N THR A 11 19.22 29.57 11.57
CA THR A 11 17.91 28.90 11.51
C THR A 11 16.73 29.88 11.38
N ALA A 12 16.93 31.17 11.68
CA ALA A 12 15.87 32.16 11.68
C ALA A 12 16.00 33.19 10.53
N ILE A 13 15.00 33.23 9.64
CA ILE A 13 14.90 34.20 8.54
C ILE A 13 15.01 35.65 9.04
N LYS A 14 14.49 35.92 10.24
CA LYS A 14 14.52 37.25 10.86
C LYS A 14 15.94 37.76 11.08
N VAL A 15 16.84 36.90 11.57
CA VAL A 15 18.25 37.25 11.80
C VAL A 15 18.99 37.51 10.48
N ILE A 16 18.70 36.70 9.46
CA ILE A 16 19.26 36.87 8.11
C ILE A 16 18.72 38.16 7.46
N ALA A 17 17.45 38.46 7.68
CA ALA A 17 16.78 39.67 7.19
C ALA A 17 17.36 40.94 7.81
N GLU A 18 17.59 40.93 9.12
CA GLU A 18 18.25 42.03 9.86
C GLU A 18 19.69 42.25 9.38
N ARG A 19 20.48 41.18 9.25
CA ARG A 19 21.87 41.27 8.74
C ARG A 19 21.96 41.79 7.31
N LEU A 20 21.00 41.45 6.46
CA LEU A 20 20.97 41.85 5.05
C LEU A 20 20.24 43.18 4.80
N GLY A 21 19.64 43.79 5.84
CA GLY A 21 18.82 44.99 5.70
C GLY A 21 17.62 44.81 4.75
N ARG A 22 17.02 43.61 4.74
CA ARG A 22 15.92 43.24 3.82
C ARG A 22 14.74 42.70 4.59
N SER A 23 13.55 42.74 3.97
CA SER A 23 12.37 42.13 4.60
C SER A 23 12.51 40.59 4.65
N PRO A 24 12.00 39.93 5.70
CA PRO A 24 12.01 38.47 5.81
C PRO A 24 11.37 37.77 4.60
N GLN A 25 10.35 38.40 4.01
CA GLN A 25 9.66 37.89 2.83
C GLN A 25 10.55 37.96 1.57
N ALA A 26 11.33 39.03 1.39
CA ALA A 26 12.27 39.15 0.28
C ALA A 26 13.39 38.09 0.37
N VAL A 27 13.88 37.82 1.58
CA VAL A 27 14.86 36.77 1.88
C VAL A 27 14.28 35.38 1.55
N ALA A 28 13.06 35.08 1.99
CA ALA A 28 12.39 33.81 1.70
C ALA A 28 12.14 33.57 0.20
N ASN A 29 11.66 34.60 -0.50
CA ASN A 29 11.41 34.53 -1.94
C ASN A 29 12.70 34.35 -2.74
N LYS A 30 13.78 35.04 -2.36
CA LYS A 30 15.08 34.89 -2.99
C LYS A 30 15.67 33.51 -2.73
N ALA A 31 15.57 32.97 -1.51
CA ALA A 31 16.01 31.62 -1.18
C ALA A 31 15.25 30.54 -1.97
N LYS A 32 13.92 30.69 -2.12
CA LYS A 32 13.08 29.79 -2.94
C LYS A 32 13.50 29.83 -4.42
N ARG A 33 13.76 31.03 -4.96
CA ARG A 33 14.22 31.21 -6.35
C ARG A 33 15.60 30.62 -6.60
N LEU A 34 16.47 30.64 -5.59
CA LEU A 34 17.81 30.05 -5.64
C LEU A 34 17.85 28.56 -5.27
N GLY A 35 16.69 27.93 -5.01
CA GLY A 35 16.63 26.50 -4.67
C GLY A 35 17.23 26.14 -3.30
N LEU A 36 17.50 27.13 -2.44
CA LEU A 36 18.10 26.91 -1.14
C LEU A 36 17.07 26.23 -0.21
N ARG A 37 17.31 24.96 0.10
CA ARG A 37 16.48 24.17 1.02
C ARG A 37 17.07 24.21 2.41
N ARG A 38 16.21 24.41 3.42
CA ARG A 38 16.64 24.34 4.81
C ARG A 38 16.92 22.89 5.20
N PRO A 39 17.90 22.65 6.08
CA PRO A 39 18.00 21.38 6.77
C PRO A 39 16.65 21.09 7.46
N LEU A 40 16.17 19.85 7.32
CA LEU A 40 14.93 19.42 7.95
C LEU A 40 15.04 19.66 9.46
N THR A 41 13.95 20.10 10.10
CA THR A 41 13.90 20.17 11.56
C THR A 41 14.13 18.78 12.17
N LEU A 42 14.70 18.67 13.37
CA LEU A 42 14.95 17.37 14.03
C LEU A 42 13.72 16.45 14.03
N LYS A 43 12.52 17.01 14.24
CA LYS A 43 11.24 16.27 14.16
C LYS A 43 11.00 15.69 12.75
N ARG A 44 11.27 16.46 11.69
CA ARG A 44 11.14 16.01 10.29
C ARG A 44 12.27 15.06 9.88
N GLN A 45 13.48 15.22 10.42
CA GLN A 45 14.58 14.28 10.23
C GLN A 45 14.22 12.91 10.81
N ARG A 46 13.74 12.86 12.06
CA ARG A 46 13.26 11.62 12.71
C ARG A 46 12.13 10.96 11.90
N ALA A 47 11.16 11.73 11.41
CA ALA A 47 10.08 11.21 10.58
C ALA A 47 10.55 10.67 9.22
N ALA A 48 11.52 11.35 8.57
CA ALA A 48 12.12 10.89 7.32
C ALA A 48 12.96 9.62 7.52
N GLN A 49 13.69 9.54 8.64
CA GLN A 49 14.48 8.37 9.02
C GLN A 49 13.60 7.18 9.39
N ALA A 50 12.47 7.40 10.06
CA ALA A 50 11.45 6.38 10.28
C ALA A 50 10.88 5.83 8.96
N ARG A 51 10.57 6.70 7.98
CA ARG A 51 10.13 6.26 6.64
C ARG A 51 11.20 5.44 5.92
N LYS A 52 12.46 5.91 5.94
CA LYS A 52 13.58 5.19 5.32
C LYS A 52 13.84 3.83 5.98
N ASN A 53 13.70 3.73 7.29
CA ASN A 53 13.81 2.44 8.01
C ASN A 53 12.68 1.47 7.64
N VAL A 54 11.45 1.96 7.41
CA VAL A 54 10.34 1.14 6.89
C VAL A 54 10.66 0.64 5.47
N ASP A 55 11.23 1.48 4.61
CA ASP A 55 11.63 1.09 3.26
C ASP A 55 12.78 0.07 3.27
N ILE A 56 13.77 0.23 4.15
CA ILE A 56 14.90 -0.72 4.31
C ILE A 56 14.43 -2.07 4.85
N VAL A 57 13.47 -2.08 5.79
CA VAL A 57 12.86 -3.33 6.28
C VAL A 57 12.11 -4.03 5.13
N ASN A 58 11.42 -3.28 4.27
CA ASN A 58 10.77 -3.85 3.08
C ASN A 58 11.75 -4.41 2.05
N ASP A 59 12.91 -3.77 1.82
CA ASP A 59 13.90 -4.24 0.84
C ASP A 59 14.63 -5.51 1.29
N ARG A 60 14.82 -5.70 2.61
CA ARG A 60 15.38 -6.94 3.17
C ARG A 60 14.43 -8.14 3.06
N HIS A 61 13.16 -7.93 2.70
CA HIS A 61 12.18 -8.99 2.45
C HIS A 61 12.01 -9.27 0.94
N ASN A 62 12.87 -8.69 0.10
CA ASN A 62 12.79 -8.73 -1.36
C ASN A 62 13.74 -9.80 -1.97
N SER A 63 14.15 -10.81 -1.19
CA SER A 63 14.93 -11.94 -1.69
C SER A 63 14.01 -12.90 -2.47
N PRO A 64 14.27 -13.16 -3.77
CA PRO A 64 13.31 -13.77 -4.69
C PRO A 64 13.37 -15.31 -4.70
N ALA A 65 13.60 -15.95 -3.56
CA ALA A 65 13.87 -17.39 -3.52
C ALA A 65 12.61 -18.27 -3.68
N SER A 66 11.40 -17.70 -3.61
CA SER A 66 10.16 -18.49 -3.53
C SER A 66 8.99 -17.99 -4.40
N ALA A 67 9.23 -17.00 -5.29
CA ALA A 67 8.17 -16.42 -6.09
C ALA A 67 7.73 -17.40 -7.20
N ILE A 68 6.46 -17.85 -7.20
CA ILE A 68 5.92 -18.66 -8.31
C ILE A 68 5.84 -17.78 -9.57
N PRO A 69 6.65 -18.05 -10.61
CA PRO A 69 6.57 -17.31 -11.85
C PRO A 69 5.24 -17.63 -12.55
N GLY A 70 4.54 -16.60 -13.06
CA GLY A 70 3.39 -16.79 -13.96
C GLY A 70 1.99 -16.75 -13.34
N VAL A 71 1.85 -16.53 -12.02
CA VAL A 71 0.52 -16.41 -11.37
C VAL A 71 -0.24 -15.15 -11.79
N PHE A 72 0.48 -14.08 -12.18
CA PHE A 72 -0.11 -12.78 -12.49
C PHE A 72 0.17 -12.36 -13.93
N PRO A 73 -0.88 -12.14 -14.76
CA PRO A 73 -0.69 -11.37 -15.98
C PRO A 73 -0.25 -9.95 -15.60
N LYS A 74 0.68 -9.39 -16.37
CA LYS A 74 1.21 -8.04 -16.16
C LYS A 74 0.66 -7.09 -17.21
N THR A 75 0.37 -5.85 -16.81
CA THR A 75 0.09 -4.76 -17.76
C THR A 75 1.35 -4.37 -18.54
N ALA A 76 1.21 -3.57 -19.60
CA ALA A 76 2.34 -2.97 -20.31
C ALA A 76 3.29 -2.16 -19.39
N SER A 77 2.76 -1.62 -18.29
CA SER A 77 3.52 -0.94 -17.24
C SER A 77 4.15 -1.87 -16.18
N GLY A 78 4.05 -3.18 -16.36
CA GLY A 78 4.59 -4.19 -15.45
C GLY A 78 3.77 -4.43 -14.17
N ARG A 79 2.57 -3.86 -14.06
CA ARG A 79 1.71 -4.02 -12.87
C ARG A 79 0.99 -5.35 -12.90
N ALA A 80 1.00 -6.08 -11.78
CA ALA A 80 0.25 -7.32 -11.63
C ALA A 80 -1.27 -7.08 -11.70
N ILE A 81 -1.95 -7.87 -12.52
CA ILE A 81 -3.39 -7.88 -12.69
C ILE A 81 -3.98 -8.99 -11.81
N TRP A 82 -4.88 -8.61 -10.90
CA TRP A 82 -5.59 -9.54 -10.03
C TRP A 82 -6.83 -10.09 -10.75
N ASN A 83 -6.67 -11.26 -11.36
CA ASN A 83 -7.75 -12.03 -11.99
C ASN A 83 -8.44 -12.97 -10.98
N THR A 84 -9.47 -13.68 -11.42
CA THR A 84 -10.22 -14.63 -10.57
C THR A 84 -9.31 -15.68 -9.92
N GLN A 85 -8.41 -16.31 -10.67
CA GLN A 85 -7.51 -17.34 -10.15
C GLN A 85 -6.57 -16.81 -9.06
N SER A 86 -5.89 -15.70 -9.31
CA SER A 86 -4.98 -15.08 -8.33
C SER A 86 -5.70 -14.60 -7.07
N LEU A 87 -6.97 -14.19 -7.18
CA LEU A 87 -7.80 -13.84 -6.02
C LEU A 87 -8.21 -15.07 -5.19
N HIS A 88 -8.45 -16.23 -5.82
CA HIS A 88 -8.66 -17.49 -5.10
C HIS A 88 -7.38 -17.92 -4.36
N LEU A 89 -6.22 -17.86 -5.01
CA LEU A 89 -4.94 -18.17 -4.34
C LEU A 89 -4.66 -17.22 -3.16
N LEU A 90 -4.94 -15.93 -3.33
CA LEU A 90 -4.84 -14.96 -2.25
C LEU A 90 -5.78 -15.32 -1.10
N ALA A 91 -7.03 -15.65 -1.39
CA ALA A 91 -8.01 -16.08 -0.41
C ALA A 91 -7.58 -17.34 0.34
N ASP A 92 -7.01 -18.33 -0.36
CA ASP A 92 -6.49 -19.57 0.22
C ASP A 92 -5.34 -19.32 1.19
N LEU A 93 -4.38 -18.49 0.82
CA LEU A 93 -3.30 -18.09 1.72
C LEU A 93 -3.81 -17.22 2.88
N TRP A 94 -4.85 -16.41 2.65
CA TRP A 94 -5.42 -15.52 3.66
C TRP A 94 -6.07 -16.29 4.80
N LYS A 95 -6.89 -17.31 4.48
CA LYS A 95 -7.55 -18.19 5.48
C LYS A 95 -6.57 -19.13 6.19
N ARG A 96 -5.36 -19.34 5.66
CA ARG A 96 -4.24 -20.03 6.33
C ARG A 96 -3.41 -19.13 7.25
N LEU A 97 -3.88 -17.91 7.52
CA LEU A 97 -3.24 -16.95 8.42
C LEU A 97 -1.83 -16.49 8.02
N TYR A 98 -1.46 -16.61 6.74
CA TYR A 98 -0.20 -16.06 6.28
C TYR A 98 -0.17 -14.54 6.31
N SER A 99 0.91 -13.97 6.83
CA SER A 99 1.10 -12.52 6.87
C SER A 99 1.07 -11.92 5.47
N PRO A 100 0.58 -10.67 5.28
CA PRO A 100 0.61 -10.05 3.95
C PRO A 100 2.03 -9.87 3.39
N ALA A 101 3.04 -9.83 4.27
CA ALA A 101 4.45 -9.82 3.88
C ALA A 101 4.88 -11.15 3.26
N PHE A 102 4.57 -12.28 3.90
CA PHE A 102 4.82 -13.61 3.35
C PHE A 102 4.12 -13.81 2.01
N ILE A 103 2.84 -13.43 1.92
CA ILE A 103 2.07 -13.56 0.67
C ILE A 103 2.68 -12.69 -0.44
N ALA A 104 3.19 -11.51 -0.09
CA ALA A 104 3.86 -10.62 -1.03
C ALA A 104 5.16 -11.23 -1.57
N GLU A 105 5.97 -11.81 -0.69
CA GLU A 105 7.19 -12.54 -1.05
C GLU A 105 6.86 -13.74 -1.96
N TYR A 106 5.89 -14.56 -1.56
CA TYR A 106 5.43 -15.73 -2.30
C TYR A 106 4.93 -15.42 -3.72
N PHE A 107 4.29 -14.25 -3.90
CA PHE A 107 3.84 -13.80 -5.21
C PHE A 107 4.87 -12.95 -5.97
N GLY A 108 6.00 -12.60 -5.36
CA GLY A 108 6.97 -11.65 -5.93
C GLY A 108 6.37 -10.24 -6.12
N LEU A 109 5.46 -9.84 -5.22
CA LEU A 109 4.75 -8.55 -5.26
C LEU A 109 5.14 -7.68 -4.07
N LYS A 110 4.81 -6.38 -4.14
CA LYS A 110 4.97 -5.46 -3.00
C LYS A 110 3.88 -5.71 -1.95
N TYR A 111 4.23 -5.58 -0.66
CA TYR A 111 3.31 -5.68 0.49
C TYR A 111 2.01 -4.88 0.29
N ASN A 112 2.13 -3.61 -0.12
CA ASN A 112 0.97 -2.73 -0.33
C ASN A 112 0.04 -3.25 -1.43
N THR A 113 0.57 -3.91 -2.45
CA THR A 113 -0.22 -4.47 -3.56
C THR A 113 -1.13 -5.58 -3.04
N VAL A 114 -0.60 -6.48 -2.19
CA VAL A 114 -1.37 -7.56 -1.57
C VAL A 114 -2.42 -7.01 -0.60
N CYS A 115 -2.07 -6.05 0.25
CA CYS A 115 -3.03 -5.43 1.18
C CYS A 115 -4.18 -4.74 0.45
N MET A 116 -3.87 -4.00 -0.62
CA MET A 116 -4.89 -3.34 -1.43
C MET A 116 -5.75 -4.34 -2.21
N ALA A 117 -5.16 -5.44 -2.69
CA ALA A 117 -5.90 -6.51 -3.35
C ALA A 117 -6.87 -7.20 -2.37
N ALA A 118 -6.39 -7.58 -1.19
CA ALA A 118 -7.20 -8.17 -0.13
C ALA A 118 -8.39 -7.28 0.26
N LYS A 119 -8.13 -5.98 0.46
CA LYS A 119 -9.18 -5.00 0.75
C LYS A 119 -10.22 -4.89 -0.36
N ARG A 120 -9.78 -4.83 -1.62
CA ARG A 120 -10.68 -4.73 -2.79
C ARG A 120 -11.47 -6.00 -3.06
N ALA A 121 -10.87 -7.14 -2.74
CA ALA A 121 -11.49 -8.45 -2.83
C ALA A 121 -12.47 -8.72 -1.69
N GLY A 122 -12.55 -7.86 -0.66
CA GLY A 122 -13.47 -8.06 0.46
C GLY A 122 -13.03 -9.15 1.45
N LEU A 123 -11.72 -9.41 1.54
CA LEU A 123 -11.22 -10.39 2.50
C LEU A 123 -11.41 -9.92 3.95
N PRO A 124 -11.73 -10.84 4.88
CA PRO A 124 -12.01 -10.50 6.26
C PRO A 124 -10.79 -9.91 6.96
N ASN A 125 -11.06 -9.03 7.92
CA ASN A 125 -10.02 -8.51 8.82
C ASN A 125 -9.49 -9.64 9.70
N ARG A 126 -8.18 -9.65 9.92
CA ARG A 126 -7.47 -10.67 10.71
C ARG A 126 -6.84 -10.09 11.99
N ALA A 127 -7.31 -8.92 12.43
CA ALA A 127 -6.89 -8.35 13.70
C ALA A 127 -7.19 -9.33 14.84
N GLY A 128 -6.20 -9.59 15.69
CA GLY A 128 -6.30 -10.53 16.81
C GLY A 128 -5.84 -11.96 16.50
N PHE A 129 -5.57 -12.31 15.23
CA PHE A 129 -4.98 -13.60 14.88
C PHE A 129 -3.46 -13.52 14.82
N THR A 130 -2.78 -14.59 15.24
CA THR A 130 -1.33 -14.75 15.07
C THR A 130 -1.02 -15.11 13.61
N LEU A 131 -0.34 -14.20 12.91
CA LEU A 131 -0.03 -14.38 11.49
C LEU A 131 1.31 -15.09 11.28
N LEU A 132 1.31 -16.07 10.39
CA LEU A 132 2.52 -16.82 10.01
C LEU A 132 3.40 -15.97 9.07
N ARG A 133 4.66 -15.77 9.45
CA ARG A 133 5.65 -15.04 8.64
C ARG A 133 6.42 -15.94 7.68
N THR A 134 6.43 -17.25 7.93
CA THR A 134 7.08 -18.28 7.14
C THR A 134 6.15 -19.47 7.01
N SER A 135 6.30 -20.26 5.94
CA SER A 135 5.59 -21.53 5.82
C SER A 135 6.30 -22.61 6.63
N PRO A 136 5.58 -23.39 7.45
CA PRO A 136 6.16 -24.54 8.16
C PRO A 136 6.45 -25.72 7.22
N THR A 137 5.84 -25.73 6.05
CA THR A 137 5.96 -26.77 5.02
C THR A 137 6.45 -26.18 3.70
N GLU A 138 7.02 -27.04 2.84
CA GLU A 138 7.44 -26.68 1.48
C GLU A 138 6.26 -26.18 0.63
N ASN A 139 5.09 -26.82 0.76
CA ASN A 139 3.87 -26.36 0.12
C ASN A 139 3.03 -25.49 1.09
N PRO A 140 2.90 -24.17 0.87
CA PRO A 140 2.16 -23.30 1.76
C PRO A 140 0.65 -23.59 1.78
N PHE A 141 0.11 -24.26 0.76
CA PHE A 141 -1.30 -24.64 0.71
C PHE A 141 -1.63 -25.89 1.52
N ALA A 142 -0.63 -26.64 1.99
CA ALA A 142 -0.83 -27.84 2.80
C ALA A 142 -1.15 -27.53 4.28
N VAL A 143 -0.84 -26.32 4.76
CA VAL A 143 -1.16 -25.87 6.12
C VAL A 143 -2.67 -25.78 6.30
N ALA A 144 -3.23 -26.25 7.42
CA ALA A 144 -4.68 -26.25 7.67
C ALA A 144 -5.34 -24.86 7.55
N GLU A 145 -6.61 -24.83 7.10
CA GLU A 145 -7.41 -23.60 7.02
C GLU A 145 -7.89 -23.18 8.40
N ASN A 146 -7.87 -21.88 8.67
CA ASN A 146 -8.58 -21.35 9.82
C ASN A 146 -10.10 -21.35 9.52
N ALA A 147 -10.84 -22.22 10.19
CA ALA A 147 -12.28 -22.37 10.01
C ALA A 147 -13.06 -21.07 10.26
N THR A 148 -12.59 -20.22 11.20
CA THR A 148 -13.25 -18.93 11.50
C THR A 148 -13.13 -17.97 10.33
N LEU A 149 -11.95 -17.80 9.74
CA LEU A 149 -11.80 -16.95 8.57
C LEU A 149 -12.46 -17.55 7.32
N ALA A 150 -12.34 -18.85 7.12
CA ALA A 150 -12.97 -19.54 5.98
C ALA A 150 -14.49 -19.36 6.01
N SER A 151 -15.13 -19.52 7.17
CA SER A 151 -16.58 -19.29 7.32
C SER A 151 -17.01 -17.85 7.06
N GLN A 152 -16.11 -16.88 7.22
CA GLN A 152 -16.37 -15.46 6.92
C GLN A 152 -16.24 -15.11 5.43
N MET A 153 -15.86 -16.05 4.57
CA MET A 153 -15.54 -15.80 3.17
C MET A 153 -16.54 -16.46 2.23
N ILE A 154 -17.62 -15.74 1.89
CA ILE A 154 -18.54 -16.16 0.83
C ILE A 154 -18.07 -15.60 -0.50
N ALA A 155 -17.58 -16.47 -1.38
CA ALA A 155 -17.18 -16.08 -2.73
C ALA A 155 -18.40 -15.72 -3.59
N ARG A 156 -18.32 -14.59 -4.30
CA ARG A 156 -19.31 -14.10 -5.25
C ARG A 156 -18.63 -13.56 -6.49
N THR A 157 -19.31 -13.61 -7.62
CA THR A 157 -18.85 -13.02 -8.88
C THR A 157 -19.62 -11.74 -9.14
N CYS A 158 -18.92 -10.64 -9.39
CA CYS A 158 -19.57 -9.38 -9.74
C CYS A 158 -20.09 -9.45 -11.18
N GLY A 159 -21.40 -9.28 -11.39
CA GLY A 159 -21.99 -9.32 -12.73
C GLY A 159 -21.56 -8.19 -13.69
N ILE A 160 -20.93 -7.13 -13.19
CA ILE A 160 -20.44 -6.01 -14.01
C ILE A 160 -19.00 -6.27 -14.45
N THR A 161 -18.12 -6.66 -13.51
CA THR A 161 -16.68 -6.80 -13.77
C THR A 161 -16.26 -8.24 -14.02
N ASN A 162 -17.15 -9.23 -13.82
CA ASN A 162 -16.86 -10.67 -13.82
C ASN A 162 -15.70 -11.09 -12.89
N THR A 163 -15.36 -10.24 -11.91
CA THR A 163 -14.31 -10.53 -10.93
C THR A 163 -14.90 -11.13 -9.67
N VAL A 164 -14.21 -12.11 -9.11
CA VAL A 164 -14.56 -12.68 -7.80
C VAL A 164 -14.25 -11.69 -6.68
N PHE A 165 -15.11 -11.69 -5.67
CA PHE A 165 -14.94 -10.98 -4.41
C PHE A 165 -15.59 -11.79 -3.29
N PHE A 166 -15.23 -11.48 -2.05
CA PHE A 166 -15.62 -12.19 -0.85
C PHE A 166 -16.47 -11.28 0.02
N GLN A 167 -17.50 -11.86 0.64
CA GLN A 167 -18.42 -11.15 1.53
C GLN A 167 -18.56 -11.91 2.83
N HIS A 168 -18.78 -11.16 3.91
CA HIS A 168 -19.09 -11.73 5.20
C HIS A 168 -20.53 -12.31 5.19
N PRO A 169 -20.79 -13.47 5.84
CA PRO A 169 -22.11 -14.10 5.85
C PRO A 169 -23.26 -13.21 6.33
N LYS A 170 -22.99 -12.31 7.28
CA LYS A 170 -23.96 -11.33 7.79
C LYS A 170 -24.50 -10.41 6.69
N ASP A 171 -23.70 -10.16 5.66
CA ASP A 171 -24.01 -9.21 4.59
C ASP A 171 -24.62 -9.92 3.37
N ARG A 172 -24.85 -11.24 3.44
CA ARG A 172 -25.36 -12.07 2.33
C ARG A 172 -26.69 -11.55 1.73
N ARG A 173 -27.50 -10.87 2.53
CA ARG A 173 -28.83 -10.37 2.12
C ARG A 173 -28.79 -8.99 1.44
N GLN A 174 -27.66 -8.29 1.52
CA GLN A 174 -27.48 -6.99 0.88
C GLN A 174 -26.87 -7.17 -0.52
N GLN A 175 -27.30 -6.33 -1.47
CA GLN A 175 -26.74 -6.34 -2.82
C GLN A 175 -25.37 -5.66 -2.80
N HIS A 176 -24.32 -6.46 -2.70
CA HIS A 176 -22.94 -5.97 -2.79
C HIS A 176 -22.37 -6.20 -4.18
N TYR A 177 -21.62 -5.22 -4.67
CA TYR A 177 -20.77 -5.36 -5.85
C TYR A 177 -19.31 -5.46 -5.41
N SER A 178 -18.44 -5.95 -6.30
CA SER A 178 -17.00 -5.75 -6.12
C SER A 178 -16.71 -4.26 -5.94
N TYR A 179 -15.58 -3.88 -5.33
CA TYR A 179 -15.21 -2.47 -5.18
C TYR A 179 -15.24 -1.72 -6.53
N LEU A 180 -14.80 -2.37 -7.61
CA LEU A 180 -14.85 -1.80 -8.95
C LEU A 180 -16.28 -1.69 -9.49
N GLY A 181 -17.10 -2.73 -9.28
CA GLY A 181 -18.52 -2.71 -9.65
C GLY A 181 -19.27 -1.58 -8.95
N SER A 182 -19.05 -1.40 -7.64
CA SER A 182 -19.67 -0.32 -6.86
C SER A 182 -19.31 1.06 -7.43
N ARG A 183 -18.03 1.29 -7.74
CA ARG A 183 -17.57 2.54 -8.38
C ARG A 183 -18.13 2.77 -9.79
N LEU A 184 -18.48 1.72 -10.52
CA LEU A 184 -19.12 1.84 -11.84
C LEU A 184 -20.59 2.21 -11.69
N VAL A 185 -21.30 1.59 -10.74
CA VAL A 185 -22.69 1.93 -10.40
C VAL A 185 -22.78 3.38 -9.91
N GLU A 186 -21.91 3.79 -9.00
CA GLU A 186 -21.84 5.18 -8.50
C GLU A 186 -21.58 6.19 -9.62
N ARG A 187 -20.64 5.91 -10.54
CA ARG A 187 -20.37 6.79 -11.68
C ARG A 187 -21.57 6.92 -12.61
N ARG A 188 -22.26 5.81 -12.90
CA ARG A 188 -23.49 5.80 -13.69
C ARG A 188 -24.61 6.60 -13.00
N ALA A 189 -24.79 6.44 -11.70
CA ALA A 189 -25.78 7.19 -10.92
C ALA A 189 -25.48 8.69 -10.86
N SER A 190 -24.20 9.06 -10.88
CA SER A 190 -23.76 10.46 -10.82
C SER A 190 -23.78 11.18 -12.18
N GLY A 191 -24.22 10.51 -13.26
CA GLY A 191 -24.24 11.07 -14.62
C GLY A 191 -22.86 11.41 -15.20
N CYS A 192 -21.78 11.04 -14.52
CA CYS A 192 -20.41 11.39 -14.88
C CYS A 192 -19.84 10.29 -15.80
N PHE A 193 -20.22 10.37 -17.08
CA PHE A 193 -19.63 9.56 -18.14
C PHE A 193 -18.47 10.35 -18.77
N HIS A 194 -17.26 9.80 -18.67
CA HIS A 194 -16.10 10.22 -19.46
C HIS A 194 -15.58 8.98 -20.17
#